data_AF-A0A973TM04-F1
#
_entry.id   AF-A0A973TM04-F1
#
_cell.length_a   1.000
_cell.length_b   1.000
_cell.length_c   1.000
_cell.angle_alpha   90.00
_cell.angle_beta   90.00
_cell.angle_gamma   90.00
#
_symmetry.space_group_name_H-M   'P 1'
#
loop_
_entity.id
_entity.type
_entity.pdbx_description
1 polymer ?
#
loop_
_entity_poly.entity_id
_entity_poly.type
_entity_poly.pdbx_seq_one_letter_code
_entity_poly.pdbx_strand_id
1 'polypeptide(L)' 'MRIRSNMFVLASALALVLSTAYAREPVQLVRPPSGVVGVEAAQLTPQFWVGKLGNDADRVLLDSAAIDAANAKMRAQDP' A
#
# COMPACT_ATOMS: atom_id res chain seq x y z
N MET A 1 31.75 3.57 44.54
CA MET A 1 31.18 3.99 43.24
C MET A 1 31.12 2.87 42.20
N ARG A 2 32.17 2.04 42.04
CA ARG A 2 32.24 0.88 41.12
C ARG A 2 31.07 -0.13 41.21
N ILE A 3 30.61 -0.46 42.41
CA ILE A 3 29.53 -1.45 42.62
C ILE A 3 28.19 -0.95 42.07
N ARG A 4 27.92 0.37 42.18
CA ARG A 4 26.69 0.98 41.64
C ARG A 4 26.72 0.98 40.12
N SER A 5 27.86 1.30 39.50
CA SER A 5 28.02 1.20 38.03
C SER A 5 27.79 -0.21 37.50
N ASN A 6 28.34 -1.24 38.15
CA ASN A 6 28.16 -2.62 37.68
C ASN A 6 26.69 -3.07 37.79
N MET A 7 25.97 -2.61 38.81
CA MET A 7 24.54 -2.88 38.97
C MET A 7 23.71 -2.24 37.86
N PHE A 8 24.03 -1.00 37.47
CA PHE A 8 23.36 -0.33 36.35
C PHE A 8 23.63 -1.02 35.01
N VAL A 9 24.88 -1.42 34.75
CA VAL A 9 25.23 -2.16 33.52
C VAL A 9 24.48 -3.49 33.45
N LEU A 10 24.41 -4.22 34.56
CA LEU A 10 23.70 -5.50 34.61
C LEU A 10 22.18 -5.31 34.41
N ALA A 11 21.60 -4.28 35.03
CA ALA A 11 20.18 -3.96 34.86
C ALA A 11 19.85 -3.55 33.41
N SER A 12 20.71 -2.76 32.76
CA SER A 12 20.57 -2.37 31.36
C SER A 12 20.71 -3.57 30.41
N ALA A 13 21.67 -4.45 30.65
CA ALA A 13 21.82 -5.67 29.87
C ALA A 13 20.59 -6.58 29.99
N LEU A 14 20.05 -6.73 31.20
CA LEU A 14 18.85 -7.54 31.44
C LEU A 14 17.61 -6.93 30.76
N ALA A 15 17.45 -5.60 30.81
CA ALA A 15 16.36 -4.90 30.13
C ALA A 15 16.43 -5.07 28.60
N LEU A 16 17.64 -5.04 28.02
CA LEU A 16 17.85 -5.24 26.58
C LEU A 16 17.48 -6.67 26.16
N VAL A 17 17.84 -7.69 26.96
CA VAL A 17 17.48 -9.10 26.67
C VAL A 17 15.97 -9.30 26.76
N LEU A 18 15.33 -8.76 27.79
CA LEU A 18 13.87 -8.85 27.99
C LEU A 18 13.06 -8.11 26.93
N SER A 19 13.62 -7.10 26.26
CA SER A 19 12.92 -6.36 25.21
C SER A 19 12.53 -7.23 24.01
N THR A 20 13.32 -8.28 23.71
CA THR A 20 13.03 -9.25 22.63
C THR A 20 11.76 -10.06 22.88
N ALA A 21 11.37 -10.30 24.14
CA ALA A 21 10.14 -11.01 24.49
C ALA A 21 8.88 -10.16 24.24
N TYR A 22 9.03 -8.84 24.11
CA TYR A 22 7.95 -7.91 23.77
C TYR A 22 7.88 -7.58 22.28
N ALA A 23 8.83 -8.06 21.46
CA ALA A 23 8.75 -7.99 20.02
C ALA A 23 7.73 -9.02 19.49
N ARG A 24 6.46 -8.80 19.82
CA ARG A 24 5.37 -9.51 19.15
C ARG A 24 5.17 -8.88 17.80
N GLU A 25 5.24 -9.70 16.75
CA GLU A 25 4.70 -9.31 15.46
C GLU A 25 3.25 -8.86 15.70
N PRO A 26 2.85 -7.66 15.23
CA PRO A 26 1.46 -7.25 15.36
C PRO A 26 0.61 -8.36 14.76
N VAL A 27 -0.40 -8.80 15.54
CA VAL A 27 -1.40 -9.78 15.11
C VAL A 27 -1.74 -9.45 13.67
N GLN A 28 -1.38 -10.39 12.78
CA GLN A 28 -1.50 -10.34 11.33
C GLN A 28 -2.51 -9.27 10.93
N LEU A 29 -2.01 -8.10 10.47
CA LEU A 29 -2.87 -7.04 9.95
C LEU A 29 -3.84 -7.74 9.00
N VAL A 30 -5.14 -7.70 9.33
CA VAL A 30 -6.17 -8.41 8.57
C VAL A 30 -5.97 -8.00 7.12
N ARG A 31 -5.39 -8.91 6.32
CA ARG A 31 -5.11 -8.63 4.92
C ARG A 31 -6.49 -8.53 4.28
N PRO A 32 -6.86 -7.36 3.72
CA PRO A 32 -8.11 -7.27 3.00
C PRO A 32 -8.14 -8.31 1.88
N PRO A 33 -9.29 -8.88 1.51
CA PRO A 33 -9.38 -9.79 0.37
C PRO A 33 -8.81 -9.21 -0.92
N SER A 34 -8.86 -7.88 -1.09
CA SER A 34 -8.25 -7.14 -2.20
C SER A 34 -6.72 -7.12 -2.17
N GLY A 35 -6.08 -7.46 -1.06
CA GLY A 35 -4.64 -7.32 -0.84
C GLY A 35 -4.16 -5.88 -0.66
N VAL A 36 -5.06 -4.89 -0.80
CA VAL A 36 -4.73 -3.46 -0.74
C VAL A 36 -5.52 -2.81 0.41
N VAL A 37 -4.81 -2.17 1.33
CA VAL A 37 -5.41 -1.46 2.46
C VAL A 37 -6.28 -0.31 1.96
N GLY A 38 -7.51 -0.21 2.46
CA GLY A 38 -8.47 0.81 2.05
C GLY A 38 -9.21 0.51 0.74
N VAL A 39 -8.98 -0.66 0.12
CA VAL A 39 -9.74 -1.09 -1.06
C VAL A 39 -10.84 -2.07 -0.65
N GLU A 40 -12.08 -1.63 -0.86
CA GLU A 40 -13.28 -2.42 -0.60
C GLU A 40 -13.67 -3.30 -1.80
N ALA A 41 -14.48 -4.33 -1.56
CA ALA A 41 -14.89 -5.26 -2.60
C ALA A 41 -15.61 -4.57 -3.79
N ALA A 42 -16.42 -3.55 -3.52
CA ALA A 42 -17.13 -2.80 -4.57
C ALA A 42 -16.17 -2.10 -5.54
N GLN A 43 -15.03 -1.60 -5.04
CA GLN A 43 -14.01 -0.91 -5.85
C GLN A 43 -13.27 -1.84 -6.82
N LEU A 44 -13.45 -3.15 -6.69
CA LEU A 44 -12.95 -4.14 -7.66
C LEU A 44 -13.89 -4.32 -8.85
N THR A 45 -15.07 -3.70 -8.83
CA THR A 45 -16.04 -3.76 -9.92
C THR A 45 -15.95 -2.50 -10.79
N PRO A 46 -16.00 -2.62 -12.13
CA PRO A 46 -16.05 -1.45 -13.01
C PRO A 46 -17.22 -0.52 -12.70
N GLN A 47 -18.38 -1.08 -12.32
CA GLN A 47 -19.62 -0.35 -12.09
C GLN A 47 -19.50 0.66 -10.95
N PHE A 48 -18.71 0.36 -9.90
CA PHE A 48 -18.45 1.31 -8.81
C PHE A 48 -17.82 2.61 -9.33
N TRP A 49 -16.83 2.49 -10.22
CA TRP A 49 -16.11 3.64 -10.77
C TRP A 49 -16.92 4.39 -11.82
N VAL A 50 -17.62 3.67 -12.70
CA VAL A 50 -18.54 4.28 -13.68
C VAL A 50 -19.64 5.07 -12.95
N GLY A 51 -20.25 4.48 -11.91
CA GLY A 51 -21.26 5.17 -11.10
C GLY A 51 -20.73 6.43 -10.42
N LYS A 52 -19.45 6.44 -10.01
CA LYS A 52 -18.79 7.60 -9.41
C LYS A 52 -18.61 8.76 -10.41
N LEU A 53 -18.50 8.48 -11.71
CA LEU A 53 -18.43 9.50 -12.76
C LEU A 53 -19.79 10.15 -13.04
N GLY A 54 -20.90 9.45 -12.74
CA GLY A 54 -22.24 9.98 -12.96
C GLY A 54 -22.48 10.35 -14.42
N ASN A 55 -22.93 11.59 -14.67
CA ASN A 55 -23.22 12.07 -16.03
C ASN A 55 -21.99 12.15 -16.94
N ASP A 56 -20.79 12.19 -16.38
CA ASP A 56 -19.54 12.17 -17.16
C ASP A 56 -19.15 10.77 -17.64
N ALA A 57 -19.87 9.72 -17.24
CA ALA A 57 -19.57 8.33 -17.61
C ALA A 57 -19.55 8.12 -19.13
N ASP A 58 -20.40 8.83 -19.87
CA ASP A 58 -20.54 8.72 -21.32
C ASP A 58 -19.75 9.79 -22.09
N ARG A 59 -18.89 10.57 -21.41
CA ARG A 59 -18.08 11.58 -22.07
C ARG A 59 -17.07 10.92 -23.00
N VAL A 60 -17.07 11.36 -24.26
CA VAL A 60 -16.03 10.96 -25.23
C VAL A 60 -14.67 11.50 -24.76
N LEU A 61 -13.77 10.60 -24.36
CA LEU A 61 -12.40 10.96 -23.92
C LEU A 61 -11.41 11.01 -25.08
N LEU A 62 -11.55 10.08 -26.03
CA LEU A 62 -10.75 9.98 -27.23
C LEU A 62 -11.67 9.57 -28.37
N ASP A 63 -11.68 10.37 -29.44
CA ASP A 63 -12.30 9.97 -30.69
C ASP A 63 -11.35 9.06 -31.50
N SER A 64 -11.84 8.55 -32.63
CA SER A 64 -11.06 7.65 -33.48
C SER A 64 -9.74 8.26 -33.95
N ALA A 65 -9.74 9.57 -34.29
CA ALA A 65 -8.53 10.24 -34.76
C ALA A 65 -7.48 10.39 -33.65
N ALA A 66 -7.91 10.70 -32.43
CA ALA A 66 -7.05 10.76 -31.26
C ALA A 66 -6.47 9.37 -30.90
N ILE A 67 -7.26 8.31 -31.02
CA ILE A 67 -6.80 6.93 -30.85
C ILE A 67 -5.74 6.57 -31.89
N ASP A 68 -5.96 6.89 -33.16
CA ASP A 68 -5.00 6.61 -34.24
C ASP A 68 -3.66 7.32 -34.01
N ALA A 69 -3.71 8.58 -33.60
CA ALA A 69 -2.51 9.36 -33.27
C ALA A 69 -1.74 8.76 -32.08
N ALA A 70 -2.45 8.38 -31.00
CA ALA A 70 -1.83 7.75 -29.83
C ALA A 70 -1.18 6.39 -30.19
N ASN A 71 -1.87 5.58 -30.99
CA ASN A 71 -1.37 4.30 -31.46
C ASN A 71 -0.15 4.44 -32.37
N ALA A 72 -0.14 5.43 -33.28
CA ALA A 72 1.00 5.71 -34.14
C ALA A 72 2.23 6.12 -33.31
N LYS A 73 2.03 6.99 -32.31
CA LYS A 73 3.11 7.39 -31.38
C LYS A 73 3.67 6.20 -30.60
N MET A 74 2.80 5.37 -30.04
CA MET A 74 3.22 4.18 -29.27
C MET A 74 4.01 3.21 -30.15
N ARG A 75 3.52 2.88 -31.36
CA ARG A 75 4.23 1.99 -32.30
C ARG A 75 5.58 2.53 -32.78
N ALA A 76 5.73 3.85 -32.89
CA ALA A 76 7.02 4.45 -33.23
C ALA A 76 8.06 4.35 -32.10
N GLN A 77 7.62 4.04 -30.88
CA GLN A 77 8.45 3.96 -29.67
C GLN A 77 8.61 2.53 -29.14
N ASP A 78 7.87 1.56 -29.70
CA ASP A 78 7.91 0.15 -29.34
C ASP A 78 9.02 -0.56 -30.14
N PRO A 79 10.13 -0.99 -29.49
CA PRO A 79 11.31 -1.55 -30.17
C PRO A 79 11.07 -2.88 -30.91
#